data_AF-A0A021VLN9-F1
#
_entry.id   AF-A0A021VLN9-F1
#
_cell.length_a   1.000
_cell.length_b   1.000
_cell.length_c   1.000
_cell.angle_alpha   90.00
_cell.angle_beta   90.00
_cell.angle_gamma   90.00
#
_symmetry.space_group_name_H-M   'P 1'
#
loop_
_entity.id
_entity.type
_entity.pdbx_description
1 polymer ?
#
loop_
_entity_poly.entity_id
_entity_poly.type
_entity_poly.pdbx_seq_one_letter_code
_entity_poly.pdbx_strand_id
1 'polypeptide(L)'
;MVQHIDPEVIALVALGEPAADDATRSHLATCPQCAEEVASLAATVRTARSVTPADALVMPPPQVWEGIRGALSLSPALDPDTAATRPAPLPGAGDELAARR
;
A
#
# COMPACT_ATOMS: atom_id res chain seq x y z
N MET A 1 13.55 14.82 24.06
CA MET A 1 12.56 14.06 23.30
C MET A 1 12.05 14.99 22.21
N VAL A 2 12.37 14.71 20.96
CA VAL A 2 11.89 15.52 19.83
C VAL A 2 10.53 14.96 19.44
N GLN A 3 9.53 15.84 19.32
CA GLN A 3 8.22 15.45 18.82
C GLN A 3 8.28 15.46 17.29
N HIS A 4 7.93 14.33 16.67
CA HIS A 4 7.86 14.19 15.21
C HIS A 4 6.52 14.70 14.67
N ILE A 5 6.48 14.92 13.35
CA ILE A 5 5.26 15.27 12.63
C ILE A 5 4.25 14.11 12.76
N ASP A 6 2.97 14.45 12.84
CA ASP A 6 1.90 13.45 12.81
C ASP A 6 1.99 12.58 11.54
N PRO A 7 1.98 11.24 11.65
CA PRO A 7 2.00 10.34 10.49
C PRO A 7 0.95 10.64 9.42
N GLU A 8 -0.25 11.13 9.79
CA GLU A 8 -1.26 11.53 8.79
C GLU A 8 -0.80 12.72 7.95
N VAL A 9 -0.17 13.72 8.58
CA VAL A 9 0.40 14.86 7.85
C VAL A 9 1.55 14.42 6.97
N ILE A 10 2.41 13.50 7.43
CA ILE A 10 3.48 12.91 6.62
C ILE A 10 2.90 12.26 5.36
N ALA A 11 1.83 11.47 5.49
CA ALA A 11 1.16 10.82 4.36
C ALA A 11 0.56 11.83 3.37
N LEU A 12 -0.11 12.87 3.86
CA LEU A 12 -0.67 13.93 3.01
C LEU A 12 0.42 14.68 2.23
N VAL A 13 1.53 15.03 2.87
CA VAL A 13 2.68 15.65 2.20
C VAL A 13 3.24 14.72 1.14
N ALA A 14 3.40 13.43 1.42
CA ALA A 14 3.90 12.45 0.47
C ALA A 14 2.97 12.25 -0.75
N LEU A 15 1.66 12.40 -0.57
CA LEU A 15 0.67 12.42 -1.65
C LEU A 15 0.75 13.68 -2.53
N GLY A 16 1.43 14.73 -2.05
CA GLY A 16 1.53 16.03 -2.69
C GLY A 16 0.40 17.00 -2.31
N GLU A 17 -0.35 16.70 -1.25
CA GLU A 17 -1.39 17.57 -0.72
C GLU A 17 -0.78 18.77 0.02
N PRO A 18 -1.44 19.94 0.03
CA PRO A 18 -0.95 21.15 0.68
C PRO A 18 -1.15 21.11 2.22
N ALA A 19 -0.64 20.07 2.88
CA ALA A 19 -0.79 19.85 4.33
C ALA A 19 0.40 20.37 5.17
N ALA A 20 1.52 20.74 4.52
CA ALA A 20 2.70 21.23 5.22
C ALA A 20 2.62 22.74 5.52
N ASP A 21 2.40 23.08 6.79
CA ASP A 21 2.58 24.44 7.30
C ASP A 21 4.08 24.82 7.43
N ASP A 22 4.37 26.05 7.88
CA ASP A 22 5.74 26.55 8.06
C ASP A 22 6.55 25.69 9.05
N ALA A 23 5.92 25.27 10.15
CA ALA A 23 6.55 24.46 11.18
C ALA A 23 6.92 23.07 10.64
N THR A 24 6.01 22.43 9.89
CA THR A 24 6.21 21.14 9.22
C THR A 24 7.36 21.23 8.23
N ARG A 25 7.41 22.28 7.40
CA ARG A 25 8.51 22.48 6.43
C ARG A 25 9.86 22.68 7.13
N SER A 26 9.89 23.48 8.20
CA SER A 26 11.10 23.67 9.01
C SER A 26 11.58 22.36 9.66
N HIS A 27 10.64 21.56 10.16
CA HIS A 27 10.95 20.26 10.74
C HIS A 27 11.49 19.27 9.70
N LEU A 28 10.85 19.17 8.52
CA LEU A 28 11.32 18.32 7.42
C LEU A 28 12.73 18.71 6.93
N ALA A 29 13.09 19.99 7.01
CA ALA A 29 14.43 20.46 6.65
C ALA A 29 15.52 20.07 7.69
N THR A 30 15.13 19.68 8.91
CA THR A 30 16.07 19.49 10.03
C THR A 30 16.02 18.10 10.65
N CYS A 31 14.93 17.36 10.47
CA CYS A 31 14.73 16.02 11.00
C CYS A 31 14.91 14.95 9.91
N PRO A 32 16.01 14.17 9.90
CA PRO A 32 16.25 13.16 8.89
C PRO A 32 15.21 12.05 8.91
N GLN A 33 14.72 11.65 10.08
CA GLN A 33 13.71 10.59 10.21
C GLN A 33 12.40 10.95 9.50
N CYS A 34 11.87 12.15 9.75
CA CYS A 34 10.64 12.58 9.09
C CYS A 34 10.84 12.81 7.57
N ALA A 35 12.01 13.29 7.16
CA ALA A 35 12.34 13.44 5.74
C ALA A 35 12.42 12.08 5.02
N GLU A 36 13.03 11.08 5.65
CA GLU A 36 13.08 9.70 5.14
C GLU A 36 11.69 9.07 5.03
N GLU A 37 10.83 9.32 6.01
CA GLU A 37 9.45 8.80 6.01
C GLU A 37 8.62 9.39 4.85
N VAL A 38 8.68 10.71 4.64
CA VAL A 38 8.06 11.36 3.48
C VAL A 38 8.64 10.80 2.18
N ALA A 39 9.96 10.65 2.08
CA ALA A 39 10.60 10.15 0.86
C ALA A 39 10.18 8.71 0.52
N SER A 40 10.06 7.85 1.52
CA SER A 40 9.59 6.47 1.40
C SER A 40 8.15 6.42 0.87
N LEU A 41 7.23 7.15 1.49
CA LEU A 41 5.84 7.21 1.05
C LEU A 41 5.71 7.84 -0.34
N ALA A 42 6.46 8.90 -0.63
CA ALA A 42 6.45 9.54 -1.94
C ALA A 42 6.96 8.58 -3.04
N ALA A 43 7.88 7.66 -2.74
CA ALA A 43 8.29 6.61 -3.67
C ALA A 43 7.14 5.66 -4.01
N THR A 44 6.39 5.21 -3.01
CA THR A 44 5.19 4.39 -3.20
C THR A 44 4.15 5.11 -4.06
N VAL A 45 3.90 6.40 -3.79
CA VAL A 45 2.97 7.23 -4.57
C VAL A 45 3.42 7.35 -6.03
N ARG A 46 4.72 7.56 -6.29
CA ARG A 46 5.26 7.59 -7.65
C ARG A 46 5.05 6.26 -8.38
N THR A 47 5.36 5.14 -7.72
CA THR A 47 5.14 3.80 -8.30
C THR A 47 3.68 3.58 -8.63
N ALA A 48 2.76 3.87 -7.69
CA ALA A 48 1.33 3.72 -7.91
C ALA A 48 0.83 4.58 -9.09
N ARG A 49 1.31 5.82 -9.21
CA ARG A 49 0.96 6.72 -10.33
C ARG A 49 1.58 6.31 -11.67
N SER A 50 2.66 5.54 -11.67
CA SER A 50 3.29 5.03 -12.90
C SER A 50 2.60 3.80 -13.49
N VAL A 51 1.68 3.17 -12.76
CA VAL A 51 0.95 1.99 -13.23
C VAL A 51 0.08 2.36 -14.43
N THR A 52 0.21 1.57 -15.49
CA THR A 52 -0.55 1.69 -16.72
C THR A 52 -1.44 0.46 -16.93
N PRO A 53 -2.38 0.47 -17.89
CA PRO A 53 -3.13 -0.73 -18.26
C PRO A 53 -2.24 -1.90 -18.72
N ALA A 54 -1.01 -1.63 -19.18
CA ALA A 54 -0.07 -2.68 -19.56
C ALA A 54 0.50 -3.42 -18.34
N ASP A 55 0.42 -2.82 -17.15
CA ASP A 55 0.85 -3.41 -15.87
C ASP A 55 -0.28 -4.21 -15.19
N ALA A 56 -1.41 -4.42 -15.88
CA ALA A 56 -2.52 -5.20 -15.37
C ALA A 56 -2.06 -6.62 -15.00
N LEU A 57 -2.36 -7.03 -13.76
CA LEU A 57 -2.03 -8.36 -13.27
C LEU A 57 -2.76 -9.41 -14.10
N VAL A 58 -2.00 -10.37 -14.61
CA VAL A 58 -2.53 -11.56 -15.28
C VAL A 58 -2.56 -12.73 -14.31
N MET A 59 -3.52 -13.64 -14.50
CA MET A 59 -3.52 -14.90 -13.76
C MET A 59 -2.28 -15.71 -14.18
N PRO A 60 -1.37 -16.06 -13.25
CA PRO A 60 -0.26 -16.91 -13.60
C PRO A 60 -0.77 -18.33 -13.95
N PRO A 61 -0.11 -19.05 -14.88
CA PRO A 61 -0.44 -20.44 -15.15
C PRO A 61 -0.37 -21.31 -13.88
N PRO A 62 -1.23 -22.34 -13.72
CA PRO A 62 -1.27 -23.18 -12.52
C PRO A 62 0.10 -23.76 -12.12
N GLN A 63 0.92 -24.07 -13.12
CA GLN A 63 2.24 -24.68 -12.94
C GLN A 63 3.22 -23.76 -12.19
N VAL A 64 3.04 -22.43 -12.29
CA VAL A 64 3.86 -21.47 -11.53
C VAL A 64 3.61 -21.63 -10.03
N TRP A 65 2.34 -21.73 -9.64
CA TRP A 65 1.97 -21.94 -8.23
C TRP A 65 2.34 -23.33 -7.73
N GLU A 66 2.17 -24.37 -8.56
CA GLU A 66 2.64 -25.73 -8.25
C GLU A 66 4.16 -25.76 -8.00
N GLY A 67 4.93 -25.07 -8.87
CA GLY A 67 6.37 -24.94 -8.73
C GLY A 67 6.79 -24.20 -7.46
N ILE A 68 6.14 -23.08 -7.13
CA ILE A 68 6.40 -22.33 -5.88
C ILE A 68 6.11 -23.21 -4.65
N ARG A 69 4.99 -23.94 -4.66
CA ARG A 69 4.64 -24.86 -3.56
C ARG A 69 5.68 -25.96 -3.39
N GLY A 70 6.10 -26.58 -4.50
CA GLY A 70 7.17 -27.58 -4.48
C GLY A 70 8.50 -27.02 -3.96
N ALA A 71 8.93 -25.86 -4.47
CA ALA A 71 10.20 -25.23 -4.10
C ALA A 71 10.25 -24.82 -2.62
N LEU A 72 9.13 -24.35 -2.08
CA LEU A 72 9.02 -23.93 -0.68
C LEU A 72 8.56 -25.07 0.25
N SER A 73 8.35 -26.28 -0.26
CA SER A 73 7.79 -27.42 0.49
C SER A 73 6.48 -27.08 1.23
N LEU A 74 5.64 -26.27 0.60
CA LEU A 74 4.36 -25.86 1.18
C LEU A 74 3.39 -27.04 1.21
N SER A 75 2.67 -27.15 2.32
CA SER A 75 1.61 -28.16 2.46
C SER A 75 0.51 -27.94 1.42
N PRO A 76 -0.02 -29.01 0.78
CA PRO A 76 -1.20 -28.94 -0.08
C PRO A 76 -2.43 -28.35 0.63
N ALA A 77 -2.47 -28.40 1.97
CA ALA A 77 -3.55 -27.78 2.75
C ALA A 77 -3.60 -26.25 2.67
N LEU A 78 -2.53 -25.62 2.16
CA LEU A 78 -2.45 -24.17 1.93
C LEU A 78 -2.97 -23.76 0.54
N ASP A 79 -3.51 -24.69 -0.24
CA ASP A 79 -4.07 -24.37 -1.54
C ASP A 79 -5.31 -23.44 -1.37
N PRO A 80 -5.25 -22.19 -1.86
CA PRO A 80 -6.33 -21.22 -1.66
C PRO A 80 -7.64 -21.61 -2.36
N ASP A 81 -7.59 -22.41 -3.42
CA ASP A 81 -8.79 -22.92 -4.08
C ASP A 81 -9.49 -24.00 -3.24
N THR A 82 -8.74 -24.68 -2.37
CA THR A 82 -9.30 -25.66 -1.42
C THR A 82 -9.74 -25.00 -0.12
N ALA A 83 -9.12 -23.87 0.25
CA ALA A 83 -9.44 -23.08 1.43
C ALA A 83 -10.64 -22.13 1.25
N ALA A 84 -11.29 -22.12 0.09
CA ALA A 84 -12.33 -21.16 -0.29
C ALA A 84 -13.67 -21.37 0.47
N THR A 85 -13.69 -21.08 1.77
CA THR A 85 -14.77 -20.24 2.31
C THR A 85 -14.28 -18.81 2.17
N ARG A 86 -14.75 -18.12 1.13
CA ARG A 86 -14.58 -16.66 1.04
C ARG A 86 -15.17 -16.07 2.34
N PRO A 87 -14.41 -15.31 3.15
CA PRO A 87 -15.01 -14.55 4.24
C PRO A 87 -16.10 -13.66 3.64
N ALA A 88 -17.29 -13.67 4.26
CA ALA A 88 -18.37 -12.79 3.83
C ALA A 88 -17.85 -11.33 3.74
N PRO A 89 -18.29 -10.54 2.75
CA PRO A 89 -17.91 -9.14 2.68
C PRO A 89 -18.16 -8.47 4.02
N LEU A 90 -17.18 -7.72 4.55
CA LEU A 90 -17.42 -6.90 5.73
C LEU A 90 -18.55 -5.92 5.40
N PRO A 91 -19.63 -5.85 6.21
CA PRO A 91 -20.71 -4.91 5.96
C PRO A 91 -20.15 -3.48 5.97
N GLY A 92 -20.34 -2.74 4.86
CA GLY A 92 -19.96 -1.33 4.71
C GLY A 92 -18.90 -1.01 3.64
N ALA A 93 -18.15 -1.99 3.11
CA ALA A 93 -17.04 -1.70 2.19
C ALA A 93 -17.47 -1.22 0.76
N GLY A 94 -18.75 -1.38 0.39
CA GLY A 94 -19.27 -1.02 -0.93
C GLY A 94 -19.95 0.35 -1.01
N ASP A 95 -20.41 0.91 0.11
CA ASP A 95 -21.30 2.07 0.11
C ASP A 95 -20.53 3.40 0.00
N GLU A 96 -19.28 3.47 0.45
CA GLU A 96 -18.48 4.70 0.41
C GLU A 96 -17.98 5.10 -0.99
N LEU A 97 -17.77 4.13 -1.89
CA LEU A 97 -17.35 4.42 -3.27
C LEU A 97 -18.53 4.77 -4.20
N ALA A 98 -19.72 4.24 -3.90
CA ALA A 98 -20.95 4.55 -4.62
C ALA A 98 -21.51 5.93 -4.24
N ALA A 99 -21.35 6.36 -2.98
CA ALA A 99 -21.80 7.67 -2.51
C ALA A 99 -20.94 8.86 -3.02
N ARG A 100 -19.83 8.59 -3.70
CA ARG A 100 -18.90 9.59 -4.25
C ARG A 100 -18.99 9.75 -5.78
N ARG A 101 -19.99 9.15 -6.42
CA ARG A 101 -20.31 9.32 -7.85
C ARG A 101 -21.61 10.11 -8.02
#